data_AF-A0A920BMT4-F1
#
_entry.id   AF-A0A920BMT4-F1
#
_cell.length_a   1.000
_cell.length_b   1.000
_cell.length_c   1.000
_cell.angle_alpha   90.00
_cell.angle_beta   90.00
_cell.angle_gamma   90.00
#
_symmetry.space_group_name_H-M   'P 1'
#
loop_
_entity.id
_entity.type
_entity.pdbx_description
1 polymer ?
#
loop_
_entity_poly.entity_id
_entity_poly.type
_entity_poly.pdbx_seq_one_letter_code
_entity_poly.pdbx_strand_id
1 'polypeptide(L)'
;MPTTVPARYEHSPAYLNYPGENSVVRYGEGLYIGYRWFTARHLEPAVPFGHGLSYASFEWGTPNVTGSQSTDLSSDVVVEVDVTNTSERSGTEVVQLYIAPPKSTLHRPPIELKGYAKSPSNLAKRKQRVSR
;
A
#
# COMPACT_ATOMS: atom_id res chain seq x y z
N MET A 1 5.44 8.06 0.80
CA MET A 1 6.45 7.58 1.77
C MET A 1 6.71 6.10 1.46
N PRO A 2 7.95 5.67 1.11
CA PRO A 2 8.25 4.26 0.81
C PRO A 2 8.38 3.36 2.06
N THR A 3 8.36 3.92 3.26
CA THR A 3 8.36 3.17 4.53
C THR A 3 7.34 3.76 5.50
N THR A 4 7.08 3.06 6.61
CA THR A 4 6.22 3.55 7.69
C THR A 4 7.08 4.24 8.74
N VAL A 5 6.71 5.46 9.15
CA VAL A 5 7.33 6.11 10.31
C VAL A 5 6.52 5.75 11.54
N PRO A 6 7.08 4.98 12.49
CA PRO A 6 6.35 4.57 13.67
C PRO A 6 6.09 5.79 14.57
N ALA A 7 4.96 5.81 15.27
CA ALA A 7 4.67 6.87 16.25
C ALA A 7 5.62 6.84 17.45
N ARG A 8 6.16 5.65 17.76
CA ARG A 8 7.13 5.38 18.82
C ARG A 8 8.08 4.30 18.34
N TYR A 9 9.34 4.38 18.74
CA TYR A 9 10.36 3.40 18.31
C TYR A 9 9.97 1.96 18.70
N GLU A 10 9.33 1.79 19.86
CA GLU A 10 8.84 0.54 20.43
C GLU A 10 7.75 -0.13 19.58
N HIS A 11 7.07 0.62 18.72
CA HIS A 11 6.07 0.07 17.80
C HIS A 11 6.71 -0.59 16.58
N SER A 12 8.02 -0.43 16.37
CA SER A 12 8.76 -1.08 15.29
C SER A 12 8.67 -2.61 15.41
N PRO A 13 8.41 -3.35 14.32
CA PRO A 13 8.37 -4.81 14.35
C PRO A 13 9.69 -5.45 14.82
N ALA A 14 10.81 -4.77 14.60
CA ALA A 14 12.14 -5.26 15.00
C ALA A 14 12.57 -4.83 16.40
N TYR A 15 11.74 -4.08 17.15
CA TYR A 15 12.13 -3.43 18.42
C TYR A 15 12.80 -4.37 19.42
N LEU A 16 12.24 -5.58 19.62
CA LEU A 16 12.79 -6.56 20.57
C LEU A 16 13.90 -7.43 20.00
N ASN A 17 14.04 -7.48 18.66
CA ASN A 17 14.92 -8.44 17.99
C ASN A 17 16.20 -7.80 17.43
N TYR A 18 16.27 -6.47 17.40
CA TYR A 18 17.42 -5.73 16.89
C TYR A 18 18.11 -4.96 18.04
N PRO A 19 19.46 -4.96 18.13
CA PRO A 19 20.45 -5.48 17.18
C PRO A 19 20.74 -6.99 17.30
N GLY A 20 19.92 -7.73 18.06
CA GLY A 20 20.11 -9.16 18.31
C GLY A 20 21.03 -9.44 19.50
N GLU A 21 21.33 -10.72 19.72
CA GLU A 21 22.10 -11.21 20.86
C GLU A 21 23.08 -12.29 20.40
N ASN A 22 24.27 -12.36 21.01
CA ASN A 22 25.30 -13.36 20.69
C ASN A 22 25.62 -13.46 19.20
N SER A 23 25.68 -12.31 18.51
CA SER A 23 25.91 -12.22 17.06
C SER A 23 24.83 -12.89 16.20
N VAL A 24 23.63 -13.10 16.74
CA VAL A 24 22.48 -13.65 16.03
C VAL A 24 21.30 -12.68 16.10
N VAL A 25 20.74 -12.34 14.93
CA VAL A 25 19.53 -11.53 14.80
C VAL A 25 18.39 -12.43 14.33
N ARG A 26 17.29 -12.49 15.09
CA ARG A 26 16.12 -13.31 14.75
C ARG A 26 15.02 -12.42 14.16
N TYR A 27 14.58 -12.72 12.96
CA TYR A 27 13.49 -11.99 12.29
C TYR A 27 12.14 -12.50 12.80
N GLY A 28 11.85 -12.20 14.07
CA GLY A 28 10.64 -12.68 14.78
C GLY A 28 9.34 -12.10 14.23
N GLU A 29 9.40 -10.98 13.54
CA GLU A 29 8.26 -10.34 12.87
C GLU A 29 7.79 -11.09 11.62
N GLY A 30 8.62 -11.97 11.05
CA GLY A 30 8.29 -12.76 9.87
C GLY A 30 7.84 -11.90 8.68
N LEU A 31 6.65 -12.17 8.14
CA LEU A 31 6.09 -11.42 7.01
C LEU A 31 5.54 -10.04 7.41
N TYR A 32 5.40 -9.76 8.70
CA TYR A 32 4.81 -8.55 9.23
C TYR A 32 5.88 -7.46 9.39
N ILE A 33 6.38 -6.96 8.27
CA ILE A 33 7.37 -5.88 8.20
C ILE A 33 6.70 -4.59 7.74
N GLY A 34 7.10 -3.45 8.31
CA GLY A 34 6.59 -2.12 7.94
C GLY A 34 5.07 -2.03 8.10
N TYR A 35 4.37 -1.48 7.12
CA TYR A 35 2.91 -1.26 7.21
C TYR A 35 2.12 -2.53 7.50
N ARG A 36 2.59 -3.71 7.05
CA ARG A 36 1.93 -4.99 7.31
C ARG A 36 1.81 -5.27 8.82
N TRP A 37 2.81 -4.90 9.60
CA TRP A 37 2.80 -4.98 11.06
C TRP A 37 1.79 -4.03 11.68
N PHE A 38 1.82 -2.76 11.25
CA PHE A 38 0.93 -1.71 11.78
C PHE A 38 -0.53 -2.04 11.50
N THR A 39 -0.86 -2.48 10.27
CA THR A 39 -2.21 -2.91 9.93
C THR A 39 -2.63 -4.17 10.70
N ALA A 40 -1.76 -5.18 10.83
CA ALA A 40 -2.08 -6.42 11.54
C ALA A 40 -2.30 -6.22 13.04
N ARG A 41 -1.63 -5.23 13.64
CA ARG A 41 -1.72 -4.93 15.08
C ARG A 41 -2.66 -3.77 15.41
N HIS A 42 -3.31 -3.17 14.41
CA HIS A 42 -4.12 -1.97 14.57
C HIS A 42 -3.36 -0.83 15.28
N LEU A 43 -2.08 -0.65 14.93
CA LEU A 43 -1.24 0.42 15.46
C LEU A 43 -1.26 1.61 14.50
N GLU A 44 -1.46 2.81 15.04
CA GLU A 44 -1.39 4.04 14.27
C GLU A 44 0.07 4.53 14.15
N PRO A 45 0.62 4.63 12.93
CA PRO A 45 1.94 5.21 12.69
C PRO A 45 1.90 6.74 12.69
N ALA A 46 3.04 7.40 12.92
CA ALA A 46 3.14 8.86 12.72
C ALA A 46 2.98 9.24 11.25
N VAL A 47 3.54 8.42 10.34
CA VAL A 47 3.34 8.56 8.89
C VAL A 47 3.13 7.17 8.31
N PRO A 48 1.95 6.85 7.76
CA PRO A 48 1.70 5.55 7.17
C PRO A 48 2.49 5.36 5.87
N PHE A 49 2.75 4.11 5.51
CA PHE A 49 3.27 3.78 4.19
C PHE A 49 2.35 4.31 3.10
N GLY A 50 2.94 4.76 2.00
CA GLY A 50 2.18 5.33 0.89
C GLY A 50 1.68 6.76 1.12
N HIS A 51 1.80 7.31 2.33
CA HIS A 51 1.37 8.68 2.62
C HIS A 51 2.17 9.73 1.83
N GLY A 52 1.48 10.76 1.36
CA GLY A 52 2.05 11.93 0.72
C GLY A 52 1.00 13.02 0.62
N LEU A 53 1.39 14.26 0.90
CA LEU A 53 0.54 15.43 0.72
C LEU A 53 0.82 16.06 -0.64
N SER A 54 -0.17 16.77 -1.15
CA SER A 54 -0.06 17.57 -2.37
C SER A 54 -0.66 18.95 -2.14
N TYR A 55 -0.18 19.95 -2.87
CA TYR A 55 -0.85 21.25 -2.95
C TYR A 55 -2.06 21.24 -3.89
N ALA A 56 -2.18 20.18 -4.71
CA ALA A 56 -3.35 19.92 -5.52
C ALA A 56 -4.32 18.97 -4.80
N SER A 57 -5.61 19.07 -5.11
CA SER A 57 -6.66 18.18 -4.60
C SER A 57 -7.12 17.23 -5.69
N PHE A 58 -7.41 15.98 -5.34
CA PHE A 58 -7.84 14.95 -6.29
C PHE A 58 -9.11 14.25 -5.84
N GLU A 59 -10.02 14.04 -6.78
CA GLU A 59 -11.19 13.18 -6.60
C GLU A 59 -11.01 11.87 -7.35
N TRP A 60 -11.49 10.79 -6.71
CA TRP A 60 -11.42 9.44 -7.23
C TRP A 60 -12.82 8.99 -7.66
N GLY A 61 -12.92 8.43 -8.86
CA GLY A 61 -14.13 7.78 -9.35
C GLY A 61 -14.32 6.39 -8.75
N THR A 62 -15.41 5.73 -9.14
CA THR A 62 -15.64 4.33 -8.76
C THR A 62 -14.63 3.43 -9.48
N PRO A 63 -13.92 2.54 -8.75
CA PRO A 63 -13.01 1.61 -9.39
C PRO A 63 -13.77 0.58 -10.23
N ASN A 64 -13.27 0.30 -11.43
CA ASN A 64 -13.74 -0.75 -12.32
C ASN A 64 -12.72 -1.89 -12.33
N VAL A 65 -13.17 -3.11 -12.06
CA VAL A 65 -12.30 -4.30 -12.03
C VAL A 65 -12.69 -5.22 -13.18
N THR A 66 -11.72 -5.56 -14.02
CA THR A 66 -11.90 -6.47 -15.15
C THR A 66 -10.81 -7.55 -15.11
N GLY A 67 -11.02 -8.65 -15.84
CA GLY A 67 -10.09 -9.78 -15.87
C GLY A 67 -10.73 -11.08 -15.37
N SER A 68 -9.98 -12.17 -15.50
CA SER A 68 -10.45 -13.50 -15.07
C SER A 68 -10.24 -13.68 -13.57
N GLN A 69 -11.28 -14.12 -12.85
CA GLN A 69 -11.17 -14.55 -11.46
C GLN A 69 -10.59 -15.96 -11.37
N SER A 70 -9.50 -16.22 -12.07
CA SER A 70 -8.85 -17.52 -12.09
C SER A 70 -7.70 -17.55 -11.08
N THR A 71 -7.41 -18.73 -10.56
CA THR A 71 -6.19 -18.99 -9.80
C THR A 71 -4.98 -19.19 -10.71
N ASP A 72 -5.19 -19.18 -12.02
CA ASP A 72 -4.13 -19.33 -13.01
C ASP A 72 -3.23 -18.10 -13.04
N LEU A 73 -1.92 -18.31 -12.97
CA LEU A 73 -0.92 -17.24 -12.93
C LEU A 73 -0.84 -16.45 -14.25
N SER A 74 -1.46 -16.96 -15.30
CA SER A 74 -1.61 -16.30 -16.61
C SER A 74 -2.80 -15.33 -16.67
N SER A 75 -3.64 -15.28 -15.64
CA SER A 75 -4.81 -14.40 -15.62
C SER A 75 -4.52 -13.04 -15.01
N ASP A 76 -4.59 -12.01 -15.84
CA ASP A 76 -4.44 -10.63 -15.40
C ASP A 76 -5.74 -10.11 -14.80
N VAL A 77 -5.63 -9.45 -13.65
CA VAL A 77 -6.68 -8.60 -13.07
C VAL A 77 -6.29 -7.15 -13.32
N VAL A 78 -7.19 -6.41 -13.95
CA VAL A 78 -7.02 -5.01 -14.27
C VAL A 78 -7.98 -4.18 -13.44
N VAL A 79 -7.43 -3.28 -12.62
CA VAL A 79 -8.20 -2.30 -11.87
C VAL A 79 -7.99 -0.93 -12.50
N GLU A 80 -9.09 -0.30 -12.90
CA GLU A 80 -9.10 1.06 -13.42
C GLU A 80 -9.82 1.99 -12.45
N VAL A 81 -9.25 3.16 -12.19
CA VAL A 81 -9.93 4.20 -11.41
C VAL A 81 -9.73 5.55 -12.07
N ASP A 82 -10.81 6.30 -12.22
CA ASP A 82 -10.72 7.69 -12.70
C ASP A 82 -10.15 8.58 -11.60
N VAL A 83 -9.12 9.36 -11.93
CA VAL A 83 -8.54 10.37 -11.03
C VAL A 83 -8.63 11.73 -11.69
N THR A 84 -9.15 12.70 -10.95
CA THR A 84 -9.39 14.07 -11.41
C THR A 84 -8.70 15.05 -10.50
N ASN A 85 -7.84 15.93 -11.03
CA ASN A 85 -7.37 17.09 -10.28
C ASN A 85 -8.50 18.12 -10.22
N THR A 86 -8.95 18.46 -9.02
CA THR A 86 -10.05 19.41 -8.76
C THR A 86 -9.54 20.77 -8.29
N SER A 87 -8.23 21.00 -8.34
CA SER A 87 -7.60 22.27 -7.95
C SER A 87 -7.02 23.03 -9.14
N GLU A 88 -6.75 24.32 -8.94
CA GLU A 88 -6.06 25.17 -9.93
C GLU A 88 -4.55 24.87 -10.04
N ARG A 89 -4.00 24.09 -9.11
CA ARG A 89 -2.57 23.77 -9.05
C ARG A 89 -2.32 22.47 -9.82
N SER A 90 -1.34 22.49 -10.73
CA SER A 90 -0.80 21.23 -11.29
C SER A 90 -0.24 20.36 -10.18
N GLY A 91 -0.49 19.06 -10.28
CA GLY A 91 -0.07 18.10 -9.27
C GLY A 91 -0.27 16.68 -9.75
N THR A 92 0.36 15.76 -9.03
CA THR A 92 0.31 14.33 -9.33
C THR A 92 -0.20 13.55 -8.12
N GLU A 93 -0.99 12.51 -8.40
CA GLU A 93 -1.53 11.57 -7.43
C GLU A 93 -0.96 10.16 -7.68
N VAL A 94 -0.76 9.37 -6.63
CA VAL A 94 -0.31 7.98 -6.74
C VAL A 94 -1.43 7.06 -6.25
N VAL A 95 -2.09 6.40 -7.21
CA VAL A 95 -3.09 5.38 -6.94
C VAL A 95 -2.39 4.12 -6.46
N GLN A 96 -2.79 3.59 -5.30
CA GLN A 96 -2.22 2.39 -4.69
C GLN A 96 -3.29 1.30 -4.56
N LEU A 97 -3.01 0.11 -5.10
CA LEU A 97 -3.91 -1.05 -5.04
C LEU A 97 -3.45 -2.02 -3.95
N TYR A 98 -4.28 -2.18 -2.92
CA TYR A 98 -4.08 -3.15 -1.85
C TYR A 98 -5.05 -4.32 -1.99
N ILE A 99 -4.56 -5.54 -1.83
CA ILE A 99 -5.36 -6.77 -1.88
C ILE A 99 -5.34 -7.44 -0.51
N ALA A 100 -6.52 -7.81 -0.01
CA ALA A 100 -6.67 -8.68 1.14
C ALA A 100 -6.70 -10.15 0.67
N PRO A 101 -5.88 -11.04 1.23
CA PRO A 101 -5.92 -12.45 0.86
C PRO A 101 -7.21 -13.11 1.35
N PRO A 102 -7.72 -14.16 0.66
CA PRO A 102 -8.79 -14.98 1.19
C PRO A 102 -8.35 -15.69 2.47
N LYS A 103 -9.32 -16.14 3.26
CA LYS A 103 -9.06 -16.88 4.51
C LYS A 103 -8.17 -18.09 4.22
N SER A 104 -7.06 -18.20 4.95
CA SER A 104 -6.06 -19.25 4.80
C SER A 104 -5.68 -19.82 6.17
N THR A 105 -5.20 -21.05 6.20
CA THR A 105 -4.58 -21.67 7.38
C THR A 105 -3.19 -21.10 7.65
N LEU A 106 -2.54 -20.50 6.64
CA LEU A 106 -1.24 -19.85 6.77
C LEU A 106 -1.40 -18.39 7.17
N HIS A 107 -0.54 -17.93 8.08
CA HIS A 107 -0.47 -16.53 8.48
C HIS A 107 -0.07 -15.65 7.29
N ARG A 108 -0.87 -14.62 7.03
CA ARG A 108 -0.63 -13.64 5.97
C ARG A 108 -0.90 -12.23 6.50
N PRO A 109 -0.23 -11.20 5.94
CA PRO A 109 -0.60 -9.82 6.18
C PRO A 109 -2.07 -9.56 5.80
N PRO A 110 -2.80 -8.70 6.55
CA PRO A 110 -4.21 -8.42 6.26
C PRO A 110 -4.43 -7.80 4.89
N ILE A 111 -3.49 -6.95 4.44
CA ILE A 111 -3.48 -6.33 3.12
C ILE A 111 -2.06 -6.28 2.59
N GLU A 112 -1.92 -6.34 1.26
CA GLU A 112 -0.65 -6.19 0.58
C GLU A 112 -0.80 -5.26 -0.62
N LEU A 113 0.13 -4.32 -0.79
CA LEU A 113 0.26 -3.55 -2.03
C LEU A 113 0.60 -4.50 -3.18
N LYS A 114 -0.21 -4.51 -4.24
CA LYS A 114 -0.01 -5.34 -5.45
C LYS A 114 0.19 -4.55 -6.72
N GLY A 115 -0.12 -3.25 -6.71
CA GLY A 115 0.19 -2.37 -7.82
C GLY A 115 0.03 -0.91 -7.46
N TYR A 116 0.60 -0.03 -8.27
CA TYR A 116 0.41 1.40 -8.16
C TYR A 116 0.51 2.07 -9.53
N ALA A 117 -0.12 3.23 -9.69
CA ALA A 117 0.00 4.07 -10.87
C ALA A 117 0.12 5.54 -10.47
N LYS A 118 0.99 6.28 -11.14
CA LYS A 118 1.22 7.71 -10.90
C LYS A 118 0.56 8.52 -12.01
N SER A 119 -0.32 9.45 -11.64
CA SER A 119 -1.01 10.30 -12.61
C SER A 119 -0.08 11.36 -13.22
N PRO A 120 -0.27 11.74 -14.50
CA PRO A 120 0.40 12.92 -15.05
C PRO A 120 -0.07 14.22 -14.36
N SER A 121 0.77 15.26 -14.38
CA SER A 121 0.59 16.47 -13.54
C SER A 121 -0.56 17.42 -13.94
N ASN A 122 -1.11 17.29 -15.15
CA ASN A 122 -1.97 18.31 -15.80
C ASN A 122 -3.35 17.77 -16.25
N LEU A 123 -4.05 16.96 -15.45
CA LEU A 123 -5.28 16.27 -15.93
C LEU A 123 -6.57 16.65 -15.20
N ALA A 124 -7.54 17.06 -16.01
CA ALA A 124 -8.93 17.37 -15.62
C ALA A 124 -9.87 16.14 -15.60
N LYS A 125 -9.39 14.92 -15.96
CA LYS A 125 -10.00 13.58 -15.76
C LYS A 125 -9.20 12.51 -16.52
N ARG A 126 -8.76 11.41 -15.89
CA ARG A 126 -8.19 10.25 -16.61
C ARG A 126 -8.28 8.94 -15.81
N LYS A 127 -8.54 7.84 -16.52
CA LYS A 127 -8.41 6.48 -16.00
C LYS A 127 -6.96 6.14 -15.68
N GLN A 128 -6.70 5.74 -14.45
CA GLN A 128 -5.46 5.12 -14.01
C GLN A 128 -5.67 3.61 -14.01
N ARG A 129 -4.78 2.89 -14.70
CA ARG A 129 -4.79 1.43 -14.77
C ARG A 129 -3.72 0.88 -13.84
N VAL A 130 -4.11 0.00 -12.94
CA VAL A 130 -3.22 -0.77 -12.07
C VAL A 130 -3.48 -2.25 -12.34
N SER A 131 -2.47 -2.96 -12.82
CA SER A 131 -2.51 -4.41 -13.00
C SER A 131 -1.73 -5.12 -11.89
N ARG A 132 -2.12 -6.37 -11.62
CA ARG A 132 -1.33 -7.32 -10.81
C ARG A 132 -0.58 -8.26 -11.74
#